data_AF-A0A7D4NQC5-F1
#
_entry.id   AF-A0A7D4NQC5-F1
#
_cell.length_a   1.000
_cell.length_b   1.000
_cell.length_c   1.000
_cell.angle_alpha   90.00
_cell.angle_beta   90.00
_cell.angle_gamma   90.00
#
_symmetry.space_group_name_H-M   'P 1'
#
loop_
_entity.id
_entity.type
_entity.pdbx_description
1 polymer ?
#
loop_
_entity_poly.entity_id
_entity_poly.type
_entity_poly.pdbx_seq_one_letter_code
_entity_poly.pdbx_strand_id
1 'polypeptide(L)'
;MNIPTSYRKYSGFTLVEIAIVLLIVGLVFGAGITTLGAYLDNAKQNHTMNNLKLTKRAMLDYVMVNFYMPCPDTDANPDGRENRNADGTCAGAEGWVPYDDIGRARADASDDYGNVFAYGVTRDVTQYTEMVSIEGSVKEEMYGKYEPSYFANQLITTDANDNKPSTARISITLPFFGLDTRPTDKVDGTAGKNYTVCKKSAPDCIAPTADEIEVEDIPAVIVAFNENGSGGISLSSCNGLNWSAKDFENCNGDMFLLKQYFDDDEYDDQIATISAYEIKQQVLDRLSGFTLENEGPDYGGYEVIYLRNVDNANDLNVGTGEDNSFYIGAKQDEEGNVLLDANGDPIEAGDLSAVVNLKDGDDRLYLEGSVVEGGNADLNEGDDRLTVEGSIIGVVTMGIGSDIALIEGGVSGLFDAGDGNDTIDIYGTISDGALVSSGGKDNKESDNDTLTFHGNTMDGEIVMGDGNDTMRFTATVDNLSFGANALVDGESGNNTLEVEGMSVADFEALINEDASDDVGVFRNFSAIQIKD
;
A
#
# COMPACT_ATOMS: atom_id res chain seq x y z
N MET A 1 -79.34 50.64 8.27
CA MET A 1 -78.10 50.65 9.07
C MET A 1 -76.96 50.81 8.07
N ASN A 2 -76.37 52.00 7.96
CA ASN A 2 -75.26 52.28 7.04
C ASN A 2 -73.94 51.88 7.71
N ILE A 3 -73.19 50.96 7.11
CA ILE A 3 -71.81 50.64 7.51
C ILE A 3 -70.87 51.45 6.59
N PRO A 4 -69.99 52.32 7.12
CA PRO A 4 -69.06 53.05 6.28
C PRO A 4 -67.86 52.17 5.91
N THR A 5 -67.61 52.01 4.61
CA THR A 5 -66.36 51.42 4.09
C THR A 5 -65.27 52.49 4.06
N SER A 6 -64.26 52.37 4.93
CA SER A 6 -63.08 53.22 4.91
C SER A 6 -62.02 52.63 3.96
N TYR A 7 -61.80 53.25 2.80
CA TYR A 7 -60.69 52.90 1.92
C TYR A 7 -59.41 53.61 2.40
N ARG A 8 -58.40 52.84 2.84
CA ARG A 8 -57.04 53.37 3.05
C ARG A 8 -56.46 53.75 1.70
N LYS A 9 -56.09 55.03 1.53
CA LYS A 9 -55.23 55.46 0.42
C LYS A 9 -53.83 54.92 0.66
N TYR A 10 -53.35 54.05 -0.22
CA TYR A 10 -51.94 53.72 -0.29
C TYR A 10 -51.20 54.91 -0.89
N SER A 11 -50.23 55.48 -0.19
CA SER A 11 -49.29 56.42 -0.77
C SER A 11 -48.42 55.65 -1.77
N GLY A 12 -48.58 55.93 -3.06
CA GLY A 12 -47.69 55.40 -4.09
C GLY A 12 -46.27 55.94 -3.91
N PHE A 13 -45.28 55.16 -4.32
CA PHE A 13 -43.87 55.55 -4.32
C PHE A 13 -43.65 56.79 -5.20
N THR A 14 -42.77 57.69 -4.74
CA THR A 14 -42.40 58.86 -5.52
C THR A 14 -41.52 58.47 -6.71
N LEU A 15 -41.55 59.28 -7.78
CA LEU A 15 -40.70 59.05 -8.95
C LEU A 15 -39.20 59.06 -8.59
N VAL A 16 -38.84 59.83 -7.55
CA VAL A 16 -37.47 59.91 -7.02
C VAL A 16 -37.08 58.62 -6.30
N GLU A 17 -37.97 58.03 -5.50
CA GLU A 17 -37.70 56.75 -4.82
C GLU A 17 -37.47 55.62 -5.82
N ILE A 18 -38.28 55.52 -6.88
CA ILE A 18 -38.07 54.52 -7.93
C ILE A 18 -36.78 54.79 -8.71
N ALA A 19 -36.43 56.05 -8.99
CA ALA A 19 -35.19 56.39 -9.68
C ALA A 19 -33.94 56.02 -8.86
N ILE A 20 -33.95 56.24 -7.55
CA ILE A 20 -32.86 55.85 -6.65
C ILE A 20 -32.76 54.32 -6.55
N VAL A 21 -33.89 53.61 -6.45
CA VAL A 21 -33.91 52.14 -6.41
C VAL A 21 -33.30 51.56 -7.70
N LEU A 22 -33.67 52.07 -8.87
CA LEU A 22 -33.11 51.60 -10.15
C LEU A 22 -31.61 51.90 -10.28
N LEU A 23 -31.14 53.04 -9.76
CA LEU A 23 -29.72 53.37 -9.71
C LEU A 23 -28.93 52.40 -8.81
N ILE A 24 -29.45 52.09 -7.62
CA ILE A 24 -28.83 51.14 -6.69
C ILE A 24 -28.82 49.74 -7.31
N VAL A 25 -29.93 49.31 -7.89
CA VAL A 25 -30.05 48.02 -8.58
C VAL A 25 -29.06 47.94 -9.75
N GLY A 26 -28.96 49.00 -10.57
CA GLY A 26 -28.00 49.07 -11.67
C GLY A 26 -26.54 48.98 -11.21
N LEU A 27 -26.19 49.62 -10.09
CA LEU A 27 -24.85 49.51 -9.49
C LEU A 27 -24.56 48.10 -8.97
N VAL A 28 -25.53 47.45 -8.31
CA VAL A 28 -25.38 46.08 -7.79
C VAL A 28 -25.23 45.08 -8.93
N PHE A 29 -26.06 45.18 -9.98
CA PHE A 29 -25.93 44.32 -11.16
C PHE A 29 -24.64 44.58 -11.94
N GLY A 30 -24.22 45.85 -12.07
CA GLY A 30 -22.97 46.20 -12.74
C GLY A 30 -21.75 45.63 -12.04
N ALA A 31 -21.73 45.62 -10.70
CA ALA A 31 -20.64 45.02 -9.92
C ALA A 31 -20.69 43.47 -9.88
N GLY A 32 -21.88 42.86 -10.00
CA GLY A 32 -22.05 41.41 -9.90
C GLY A 32 -21.69 40.60 -11.16
N ILE A 33 -21.70 41.21 -12.35
CA ILE A 33 -21.42 40.50 -13.61
C ILE A 33 -19.95 40.07 -13.71
N THR A 34 -19.00 40.89 -13.24
CA THR A 34 -17.57 40.54 -13.29
C THR A 34 -17.20 39.40 -12.34
N THR A 35 -17.87 39.30 -11.18
CA THR A 35 -17.65 38.22 -10.23
C THR A 35 -18.18 36.87 -10.72
N LEU A 36 -19.14 36.87 -11.64
CA LEU A 36 -19.70 35.64 -12.21
C LEU A 36 -18.76 34.99 -13.23
N GLY A 37 -18.05 35.80 -14.03
CA GLY A 37 -17.04 35.30 -14.99
C GLY A 37 -15.94 34.53 -14.27
N ALA A 38 -15.24 35.19 -13.35
CA ALA A 38 -14.20 34.57 -12.54
C ALA A 38 -14.67 33.31 -11.78
N TYR A 39 -15.93 33.25 -11.36
CA TYR A 39 -16.51 32.05 -10.74
C TYR A 39 -16.66 30.89 -11.74
N LEU A 40 -17.12 31.18 -12.96
CA LEU A 40 -17.24 30.19 -14.03
C LEU A 40 -15.87 29.69 -14.49
N ASP A 41 -14.88 30.57 -14.62
CA ASP A 41 -13.54 30.18 -15.05
C ASP A 41 -12.85 29.32 -13.98
N ASN A 42 -12.98 29.68 -12.70
CA ASN A 42 -12.56 28.80 -11.61
C ASN A 42 -13.30 27.46 -11.62
N ALA A 43 -14.59 27.43 -11.94
CA ALA A 43 -15.34 26.18 -12.03
C ALA A 43 -14.81 25.29 -13.15
N LYS A 44 -14.53 25.86 -14.33
CA LYS A 44 -13.94 25.15 -15.46
C LYS A 44 -12.57 24.59 -15.14
N GLN A 45 -11.69 25.42 -14.58
CA GLN A 45 -10.33 25.02 -14.21
C GLN A 45 -10.33 23.86 -13.20
N ASN A 46 -11.23 23.91 -12.21
CA ASN A 46 -11.36 22.82 -11.25
C ASN A 46 -11.93 21.54 -11.90
N HIS A 47 -12.84 21.68 -12.85
CA HIS A 47 -13.40 20.55 -13.58
C HIS A 47 -12.36 19.92 -14.53
N THR A 48 -11.62 20.72 -15.30
CA THR A 48 -10.47 20.27 -16.10
C THR A 48 -9.47 19.52 -15.22
N MET A 49 -9.08 20.08 -14.06
CA MET A 49 -8.13 19.46 -13.15
C MET A 49 -8.63 18.10 -12.65
N ASN A 50 -9.93 17.99 -12.39
CA ASN A 50 -10.55 16.73 -12.00
C ASN A 50 -10.50 15.71 -13.15
N ASN A 51 -10.85 16.10 -14.37
CA ASN A 51 -10.75 15.24 -15.55
C ASN A 51 -9.30 14.80 -15.83
N LEU A 52 -8.34 15.70 -15.66
CA LEU A 52 -6.91 15.43 -15.81
C LEU A 52 -6.43 14.38 -14.80
N LYS A 53 -6.81 14.51 -13.53
CA LYS A 53 -6.52 13.51 -12.48
C LYS A 53 -7.15 12.16 -12.76
N LEU A 54 -8.42 12.13 -13.20
CA LEU A 54 -9.11 10.90 -13.55
C LEU A 54 -8.48 10.22 -14.77
N THR A 55 -8.01 11.02 -15.74
CA THR A 55 -7.31 10.51 -16.93
C THR A 55 -5.95 9.91 -16.56
N LYS A 56 -5.17 10.59 -15.72
CA LYS A 56 -3.95 10.04 -15.14
C LYS A 56 -4.20 8.71 -14.43
N ARG A 57 -5.25 8.63 -13.60
CA ARG A 57 -5.64 7.39 -12.93
C ARG A 57 -5.99 6.28 -13.94
N ALA A 58 -6.77 6.58 -14.96
CA ALA A 58 -7.12 5.60 -16.00
C ALA A 58 -5.89 5.09 -16.79
N MET A 59 -4.88 5.93 -17.02
CA MET A 59 -3.60 5.48 -17.59
C MET A 59 -2.85 4.52 -16.67
N LEU A 60 -2.83 4.83 -15.36
CA LEU A 60 -2.23 3.95 -14.35
C LEU A 60 -2.99 2.60 -14.27
N ASP A 61 -4.33 2.63 -14.29
CA ASP A 61 -5.19 1.44 -14.35
C ASP A 61 -4.93 0.63 -15.63
N TYR A 62 -4.69 1.30 -16.77
CA TYR A 62 -4.34 0.62 -18.03
C TYR A 62 -3.05 -0.18 -17.90
N VAL A 63 -2.01 0.38 -17.26
CA VAL A 63 -0.77 -0.37 -17.01
C VAL A 63 -1.01 -1.56 -16.10
N MET A 64 -1.84 -1.38 -15.08
CA MET A 64 -2.19 -2.45 -14.14
C MET A 64 -2.78 -3.68 -14.86
N VAL A 65 -3.55 -3.45 -15.94
CA VAL A 65 -4.19 -4.51 -16.72
C VAL A 65 -3.26 -5.06 -17.81
N ASN A 66 -2.55 -4.18 -18.51
CA ASN A 66 -1.85 -4.53 -19.74
C ASN A 66 -0.35 -4.77 -19.55
N PHE A 67 0.23 -4.36 -18.41
CA PHE A 67 1.67 -4.40 -18.12
C PHE A 67 2.53 -3.54 -19.05
N TYR A 68 1.91 -2.55 -19.68
CA TYR A 68 2.57 -1.47 -20.40
C TYR A 68 1.68 -0.22 -20.42
N MET A 69 2.28 0.95 -20.57
CA MET A 69 1.65 2.26 -20.81
C MET A 69 1.28 2.39 -22.29
N PRO A 70 0.13 2.99 -22.60
CA PRO A 70 -0.28 3.18 -23.98
C PRO A 70 0.63 4.21 -24.68
N CYS A 71 0.82 4.05 -25.99
CA CYS A 71 1.49 5.05 -26.83
C CYS A 71 0.57 6.26 -27.05
N PRO A 72 1.13 7.45 -27.30
CA PRO A 72 0.33 8.59 -27.71
C PRO A 72 -0.53 8.33 -28.94
N ASP A 73 -1.73 8.90 -28.95
CA ASP A 73 -2.55 9.07 -30.15
C ASP A 73 -1.92 10.22 -30.97
N THR A 74 -1.34 9.89 -32.11
CA THR A 74 -0.63 10.84 -32.99
C THR A 74 -1.45 11.24 -34.21
N ASP A 75 -2.73 10.82 -34.27
CA ASP A 75 -3.61 11.14 -35.38
C ASP A 75 -3.95 12.63 -35.38
N ALA A 76 -3.92 13.26 -36.56
CA ALA A 76 -4.17 14.71 -36.70
C ALA A 76 -5.55 15.14 -36.15
N ASN A 77 -6.49 14.22 -36.09
CA ASN A 77 -7.68 14.32 -35.25
C ASN A 77 -7.68 13.08 -34.35
N PRO A 78 -7.47 13.21 -33.03
CA PRO A 78 -7.29 12.06 -32.15
C PRO A 78 -8.55 11.20 -32.13
N ASP A 79 -8.40 9.97 -32.63
CA ASP A 79 -9.48 8.99 -32.73
C ASP A 79 -9.70 8.23 -31.42
N GLY A 80 -8.85 8.50 -30.42
CA GLY A 80 -8.90 7.93 -29.09
C GLY A 80 -8.03 6.71 -28.93
N ARG A 81 -7.26 6.31 -29.94
CA ARG A 81 -6.48 5.07 -29.91
C ARG A 81 -4.99 5.32 -29.91
N GLU A 82 -4.25 4.47 -29.20
CA GLU A 82 -2.80 4.49 -29.21
C GLU A 82 -2.27 4.22 -30.63
N ASN A 83 -1.27 4.97 -31.06
CA ASN A 83 -0.57 4.68 -32.30
C ASN A 83 0.72 3.91 -32.01
N ARG A 84 0.60 2.58 -31.99
CA ARG A 84 1.71 1.64 -31.82
C ARG A 84 2.06 0.93 -33.13
N ASN A 85 3.33 0.89 -33.45
CA ASN A 85 3.87 0.17 -34.59
C ASN A 85 3.87 -1.35 -34.35
N ALA A 86 3.93 -2.12 -35.43
CA ALA A 86 3.96 -3.59 -35.36
C ALA A 86 5.20 -4.17 -34.65
N ASP A 87 6.24 -3.36 -34.46
CA ASP A 87 7.44 -3.70 -33.69
C ASP A 87 7.35 -3.23 -32.22
N GLY A 88 6.15 -2.88 -31.74
CA GLY A 88 5.93 -2.48 -30.36
C GLY A 88 6.32 -1.03 -30.02
N THR A 89 7.03 -0.33 -30.91
CA THR A 89 7.38 1.09 -30.72
C THR A 89 6.17 2.01 -30.85
N CYS A 90 6.22 3.18 -30.24
CA CYS A 90 5.22 4.22 -30.49
C CYS A 90 5.50 4.94 -31.82
N ALA A 91 4.43 5.30 -32.54
CA ALA A 91 4.54 6.09 -33.76
C ALA A 91 5.14 7.49 -33.52
N GLY A 92 4.91 8.04 -32.33
CA GLY A 92 5.52 9.26 -31.82
C GLY A 92 5.62 9.25 -30.30
N ALA A 93 6.50 10.09 -29.75
CA ALA A 93 6.67 10.27 -28.31
C ALA A 93 5.68 11.30 -27.73
N GLU A 94 4.92 11.98 -28.59
CA GLU A 94 4.00 13.05 -28.22
C GLU A 94 2.76 12.96 -29.09
N GLY A 95 1.62 13.33 -28.52
CA GLY A 95 0.32 13.32 -29.18
C GLY A 95 -0.77 13.69 -28.19
N TRP A 96 -1.90 12.98 -28.28
CA TRP A 96 -3.03 13.10 -27.37
C TRP A 96 -3.22 11.84 -26.55
N VAL A 97 -3.98 11.98 -25.47
CA VAL A 97 -4.41 10.85 -24.65
C VAL A 97 -5.23 9.86 -25.50
N PRO A 98 -4.85 8.56 -25.54
CA PRO A 98 -5.63 7.51 -26.20
C PRO A 98 -6.84 7.12 -25.34
N TYR A 99 -7.86 7.99 -25.33
CA TYR A 99 -8.98 7.91 -24.40
C TYR A 99 -9.83 6.63 -24.53
N ASP A 100 -9.98 6.08 -25.73
CA ASP A 100 -10.72 4.83 -25.93
C ASP A 100 -9.98 3.62 -25.32
N ASP A 101 -8.65 3.58 -25.44
CA ASP A 101 -7.83 2.48 -24.89
C ASP A 101 -7.81 2.47 -23.36
N ILE A 102 -7.79 3.65 -22.74
CA ILE A 102 -7.89 3.78 -21.27
C ILE A 102 -9.35 3.74 -20.76
N GLY A 103 -10.32 3.42 -21.63
CA GLY A 103 -11.72 3.24 -21.25
C GLY A 103 -12.43 4.52 -20.81
N ARG A 104 -12.02 5.68 -21.32
CA ARG A 104 -12.60 6.99 -21.01
C ARG A 104 -13.37 7.55 -22.20
N ALA A 105 -14.44 8.29 -21.95
CA ALA A 105 -15.09 9.05 -23.00
C ALA A 105 -14.20 10.23 -23.41
N ARG A 106 -14.26 10.65 -24.68
CA ARG A 106 -13.52 11.85 -25.17
C ARG A 106 -13.68 13.07 -24.25
N ALA A 107 -14.91 13.35 -23.82
CA ALA A 107 -15.22 14.49 -22.95
C ALA A 107 -14.55 14.42 -21.56
N ASP A 108 -14.30 13.21 -21.08
CA ASP A 108 -13.70 12.94 -19.78
C ASP A 108 -12.16 12.99 -19.81
N ALA A 109 -11.58 12.89 -21.00
CA ALA A 109 -10.17 13.07 -21.31
C ALA A 109 -9.91 14.38 -22.07
N SER A 110 -10.82 15.35 -21.90
CA SER A 110 -10.73 16.70 -22.45
C SER A 110 -10.87 17.74 -21.35
N ASP A 111 -10.35 18.93 -21.62
CA ASP A 111 -10.62 20.13 -20.84
C ASP A 111 -12.06 20.65 -21.09
N ASP A 112 -12.47 21.63 -20.28
CA ASP A 112 -13.79 22.27 -20.39
C ASP A 112 -13.99 23.12 -21.65
N TYR A 113 -12.94 23.26 -22.46
CA TYR A 113 -12.95 23.91 -23.77
C TYR A 113 -13.09 22.89 -24.91
N GLY A 114 -13.09 21.59 -24.59
CA GLY A 114 -13.33 20.49 -25.53
C GLY A 114 -12.08 19.99 -26.25
N ASN A 115 -10.89 20.39 -25.78
CA ASN A 115 -9.62 19.90 -26.29
C ASN A 115 -9.22 18.63 -25.55
N VAL A 116 -8.86 17.60 -26.29
CA VAL A 116 -8.31 16.36 -25.71
C VAL A 116 -6.97 16.70 -25.07
N PHE A 117 -6.71 16.13 -23.90
CA PHE A 117 -5.42 16.34 -23.23
C PHE A 117 -4.25 15.89 -24.11
N ALA A 118 -3.20 16.71 -24.14
CA ALA A 118 -1.95 16.33 -24.76
C ALA A 118 -1.23 15.31 -23.88
N TYR A 119 -0.54 14.38 -24.52
CA TYR A 119 0.14 13.28 -23.85
C TYR A 119 1.54 13.13 -24.41
N GLY A 120 2.52 13.15 -23.51
CA GLY A 120 3.94 13.03 -23.82
C GLY A 120 4.55 11.87 -23.06
N VAL A 121 5.48 11.19 -23.72
CA VAL A 121 6.23 10.07 -23.17
C VAL A 121 7.72 10.24 -23.43
N THR A 122 8.56 9.51 -22.71
CA THR A 122 10.01 9.43 -23.01
C THR A 122 10.28 9.23 -24.51
N ARG A 123 11.40 9.78 -25.01
CA ARG A 123 11.64 9.84 -26.47
C ARG A 123 12.12 8.53 -27.10
N ASP A 124 12.68 7.62 -26.31
CA ASP A 124 13.22 6.33 -26.77
C ASP A 124 12.14 5.35 -27.28
N VAL A 125 10.86 5.56 -26.92
CA VAL A 125 9.75 4.69 -27.33
C VAL A 125 9.54 4.59 -28.84
N THR A 126 10.12 5.52 -29.60
CA THR A 126 9.95 5.59 -31.06
C THR A 126 10.94 4.70 -31.82
N GLN A 127 11.89 4.08 -31.12
CA GLN A 127 12.92 3.25 -31.74
C GLN A 127 13.10 1.94 -30.98
N TYR A 128 12.86 0.81 -31.66
CA TYR A 128 12.91 -0.50 -31.01
C TYR A 128 14.29 -0.80 -30.41
N THR A 129 15.37 -0.31 -31.03
CA THR A 129 16.75 -0.48 -30.52
C THR A 129 17.02 0.27 -29.22
N GLU A 130 16.15 1.21 -28.86
CA GLU A 130 16.22 2.01 -27.65
C GLU A 130 15.32 1.41 -26.54
N MET A 131 14.24 0.72 -26.89
CA MET A 131 13.32 0.07 -25.96
C MET A 131 13.75 -1.32 -25.44
N VAL A 132 14.81 -1.92 -25.99
CA VAL A 132 15.22 -3.29 -25.64
C VAL A 132 16.27 -3.26 -24.52
N SER A 133 15.93 -3.83 -23.35
CA SER A 133 16.93 -4.30 -22.38
C SER A 133 17.36 -5.72 -22.76
N ILE A 134 18.66 -5.95 -22.95
CA ILE A 134 19.19 -7.32 -23.06
C ILE A 134 20.15 -7.51 -21.89
N GLU A 135 19.67 -8.14 -20.82
CA GLU A 135 20.53 -8.62 -19.75
C GLU A 135 21.65 -9.52 -20.34
N GLY A 136 22.91 -9.20 -20.01
CA GLY A 136 24.08 -9.95 -20.43
C GLY A 136 24.58 -9.67 -21.86
N SER A 137 24.12 -8.61 -22.54
CA SER A 137 24.64 -8.26 -23.86
C SER A 137 25.86 -7.34 -23.79
N VAL A 138 26.80 -7.48 -24.73
CA VAL A 138 27.96 -6.57 -24.90
C VAL A 138 27.59 -5.08 -25.09
N LYS A 139 26.30 -4.75 -25.29
CA LYS A 139 25.80 -3.37 -25.32
C LYS A 139 25.53 -2.79 -23.94
N GLU A 140 25.34 -3.64 -22.93
CA GLU A 140 25.12 -3.32 -21.52
C GLU A 140 26.32 -2.58 -20.91
N GLU A 141 27.55 -3.03 -21.20
CA GLU A 141 28.79 -2.37 -20.75
C GLU A 141 29.24 -1.20 -21.64
N MET A 142 28.82 -1.17 -22.91
CA MET A 142 29.35 -0.20 -23.90
C MET A 142 28.52 1.08 -24.03
N TYR A 143 27.23 1.06 -23.68
CA TYR A 143 26.31 2.20 -23.90
C TYR A 143 25.46 2.63 -22.69
N GLY A 144 25.51 1.93 -21.55
CA GLY A 144 24.80 2.36 -20.33
C GLY A 144 23.28 2.52 -20.49
N LYS A 145 22.65 1.83 -21.46
CA LYS A 145 21.23 2.02 -21.78
C LYS A 145 20.33 1.26 -20.80
N TYR A 146 19.70 2.00 -19.90
CA TYR A 146 18.59 1.54 -19.05
C TYR A 146 17.33 2.34 -19.42
N GLU A 147 16.90 2.24 -20.68
CA GLU A 147 15.78 2.99 -21.22
C GLU A 147 14.44 2.23 -21.02
N PRO A 148 13.29 2.92 -21.02
CA PRO A 148 12.15 2.55 -20.22
C PRO A 148 11.20 1.55 -20.89
N SER A 149 11.24 0.31 -20.40
CA SER A 149 10.47 -0.84 -20.88
C SER A 149 8.96 -0.72 -20.70
N TYR A 150 8.47 0.23 -19.91
CA TYR A 150 7.06 0.26 -19.52
C TYR A 150 6.11 0.60 -20.66
N PHE A 151 6.56 0.88 -21.88
CA PHE A 151 5.65 1.20 -22.99
C PHE A 151 5.27 0.04 -23.88
N ALA A 152 5.87 -1.15 -23.79
CA ALA A 152 5.50 -2.25 -24.69
C ALA A 152 5.71 -3.63 -24.06
N ASN A 153 4.82 -4.58 -24.35
CA ASN A 153 4.92 -5.96 -23.85
C ASN A 153 4.88 -7.01 -24.99
N GLN A 154 5.21 -6.61 -26.21
CA GLN A 154 4.98 -7.45 -27.40
C GLN A 154 6.21 -8.27 -27.80
N LEU A 155 5.94 -9.43 -28.40
CA LEU A 155 6.94 -10.24 -29.08
C LEU A 155 7.21 -9.68 -30.48
N ILE A 156 8.37 -9.05 -30.68
CA ILE A 156 8.80 -8.60 -32.00
C ILE A 156 9.53 -9.75 -32.70
N THR A 157 9.16 -10.01 -33.95
CA THR A 157 9.97 -10.87 -34.82
C THR A 157 10.74 -9.99 -35.80
N THR A 158 12.04 -9.82 -35.58
CA THR A 158 12.90 -9.04 -36.47
C THR A 158 13.61 -9.94 -37.49
N ASP A 159 13.85 -9.42 -38.69
CA ASP A 159 14.82 -9.99 -39.63
C ASP A 159 16.21 -9.48 -39.20
N ALA A 160 17.17 -10.40 -39.02
CA ALA A 160 18.41 -10.14 -38.29
C ALA A 160 19.40 -9.18 -38.97
N ASN A 161 19.01 -8.32 -39.93
CA ASN A 161 19.98 -7.49 -40.65
C ASN A 161 19.51 -6.12 -41.13
N ASP A 162 19.97 -5.09 -40.42
CA ASP A 162 20.54 -3.89 -41.06
C ASP A 162 21.93 -4.24 -41.66
N ASN A 163 21.90 -4.94 -42.80
CA ASN A 163 22.99 -5.36 -43.72
C ASN A 163 23.54 -6.82 -43.69
N LYS A 164 22.73 -7.71 -44.30
CA LYS A 164 23.07 -8.94 -45.09
C LYS A 164 23.15 -10.33 -44.40
N PRO A 165 22.82 -11.39 -45.18
CA PRO A 165 21.74 -12.33 -44.92
C PRO A 165 22.12 -13.42 -43.90
N SER A 166 21.28 -13.61 -42.89
CA SER A 166 21.11 -14.92 -42.27
C SER A 166 19.62 -15.16 -42.07
N THR A 167 19.17 -16.38 -42.33
CA THR A 167 17.77 -16.83 -42.26
C THR A 167 17.26 -16.97 -40.82
N ALA A 168 17.89 -16.29 -39.86
CA ALA A 168 17.53 -16.33 -38.45
C ALA A 168 16.60 -15.16 -38.15
N ARG A 169 15.30 -15.45 -38.01
CA ARG A 169 14.39 -14.53 -37.34
C ARG A 169 14.75 -14.53 -35.86
N ILE A 170 15.02 -13.36 -35.29
CA ILE A 170 15.20 -13.23 -33.83
C ILE A 170 13.87 -12.76 -33.27
N SER A 171 13.27 -13.61 -32.45
CA SER A 171 12.12 -13.23 -31.63
C SER A 171 12.66 -12.51 -30.40
N ILE A 172 12.42 -11.21 -30.32
CA ILE A 172 12.78 -10.36 -29.20
C ILE A 172 11.48 -10.05 -28.47
N THR A 173 11.35 -10.50 -27.24
CA THR A 173 10.28 -10.03 -26.37
C THR A 173 10.68 -8.67 -25.85
N LEU A 174 9.90 -7.63 -26.15
CA LEU A 174 10.10 -6.36 -25.46
C LEU A 174 9.83 -6.58 -23.98
N PRO A 175 10.70 -6.07 -23.09
CA PRO A 175 10.49 -6.19 -21.66
C PRO A 175 9.14 -5.57 -21.31
N PHE A 176 8.26 -6.33 -20.65
CA PHE A 176 7.07 -5.75 -20.04
C PHE A 176 7.48 -5.05 -18.75
N PHE A 177 6.57 -4.26 -18.19
CA PHE A 177 6.82 -3.62 -16.92
C PHE A 177 6.95 -4.62 -15.76
N GLY A 178 8.12 -4.70 -15.13
CA GLY A 178 8.44 -5.59 -14.00
C GLY A 178 9.12 -4.85 -12.84
N LEU A 179 9.19 -5.49 -11.66
CA LEU A 179 9.81 -4.89 -10.46
C LEU A 179 11.32 -4.62 -10.62
N ASP A 180 11.97 -5.41 -11.47
CA ASP A 180 13.37 -5.34 -11.91
C ASP A 180 13.65 -4.20 -12.90
N THR A 181 12.61 -3.66 -13.55
CA THR A 181 12.72 -2.47 -14.39
C THR A 181 13.10 -1.27 -13.53
N ARG A 182 14.23 -0.60 -13.79
CA ARG A 182 14.65 0.56 -12.98
C ARG A 182 13.67 1.73 -13.19
N PRO A 183 13.33 2.48 -12.12
CA PRO A 183 12.37 3.58 -12.21
C PRO A 183 12.95 4.84 -12.88
N THR A 184 14.26 4.97 -12.99
CA THR A 184 14.89 6.16 -13.60
C THR A 184 16.07 5.75 -14.47
N ASP A 185 16.31 6.51 -15.53
CA ASP A 185 17.50 6.42 -16.37
C ASP A 185 18.35 7.66 -16.15
N LYS A 186 19.54 7.51 -15.56
CA LYS A 186 20.57 8.56 -15.56
C LYS A 186 21.77 8.06 -16.35
N VAL A 187 21.76 8.30 -17.67
CA VAL A 187 23.00 8.26 -18.45
C VAL A 187 23.71 9.60 -18.28
N ASP A 188 24.82 9.61 -17.54
CA ASP A 188 25.69 10.77 -17.35
C ASP A 188 26.00 11.47 -18.70
N GLY A 189 25.58 12.73 -18.85
CA GLY A 189 26.08 13.64 -19.88
C GLY A 189 25.33 13.69 -21.22
N THR A 190 24.14 13.08 -21.36
CA THR A 190 23.25 13.28 -22.52
C THR A 190 21.96 13.96 -22.07
N ALA A 191 21.39 14.86 -22.89
CA ALA A 191 20.11 15.50 -22.59
C ALA A 191 19.05 14.43 -22.23
N GLY A 192 18.37 14.61 -21.10
CA GLY A 192 17.41 13.64 -20.59
C GLY A 192 16.34 13.29 -21.62
N LYS A 193 16.05 11.99 -21.75
CA LYS A 193 14.97 11.49 -22.63
C LYS A 193 13.60 11.52 -21.97
N ASN A 194 13.56 11.75 -20.66
CA ASN A 194 12.38 11.92 -19.81
C ASN A 194 12.07 13.41 -19.58
N TYR A 195 10.83 13.71 -19.21
CA TYR A 195 10.38 15.07 -18.93
C TYR A 195 10.93 15.60 -17.60
N THR A 196 11.14 16.91 -17.56
CA THR A 196 11.45 17.69 -16.36
C THR A 196 10.41 18.79 -16.24
N VAL A 197 9.81 18.93 -15.06
CA VAL A 197 8.82 19.99 -14.78
C VAL A 197 9.43 20.99 -13.81
N CYS A 198 9.48 22.25 -14.21
CA CYS A 198 9.96 23.34 -13.39
C CYS A 198 8.89 23.83 -12.42
N LYS A 199 9.35 24.29 -11.25
CA LYS A 199 8.54 24.97 -10.24
C LYS A 199 8.00 26.28 -10.78
N LYS A 200 6.92 26.77 -10.16
CA LYS A 200 6.35 28.10 -10.40
C LYS A 200 7.36 29.25 -10.34
N SER A 201 8.41 29.10 -9.52
CA SER A 201 9.37 30.17 -9.26
C SER A 201 10.44 30.29 -10.32
N ALA A 202 10.52 29.33 -11.25
CA ALA A 202 11.45 29.38 -12.36
C ALA A 202 11.10 30.55 -13.30
N PRO A 203 12.07 31.37 -13.72
CA PRO A 203 11.83 32.49 -14.63
C PRO A 203 11.51 32.01 -16.07
N ASP A 204 12.16 30.93 -16.48
CA ASP A 204 11.95 30.15 -17.69
C ASP A 204 12.33 28.69 -17.39
N CYS A 205 11.86 27.72 -18.19
CA CYS A 205 12.18 26.29 -18.00
C CYS A 205 13.15 25.77 -19.08
N ILE A 206 13.89 26.65 -19.74
CA ILE A 206 14.72 26.31 -20.92
C ILE A 206 16.02 25.56 -20.52
N ALA A 207 16.57 25.87 -19.35
CA ALA A 207 17.79 25.25 -18.81
C ALA A 207 17.80 25.33 -17.28
N PRO A 208 16.85 24.67 -16.61
CA PRO A 208 16.60 24.90 -15.20
C PRO A 208 17.76 24.39 -14.34
N THR A 209 18.11 25.17 -13.33
CA THR A 209 18.99 24.74 -12.25
C THR A 209 18.24 23.81 -11.29
N ALA A 210 18.97 23.05 -10.47
CA ALA A 210 18.36 22.10 -9.53
C ALA A 210 17.30 22.73 -8.59
N ASP A 211 17.46 24.01 -8.23
CA ASP A 211 16.51 24.72 -7.37
C ASP A 211 15.20 25.08 -8.10
N GLU A 212 15.23 25.14 -9.44
CA GLU A 212 14.10 25.48 -10.31
C GLU A 212 13.28 24.26 -10.71
N ILE A 213 13.79 23.04 -10.52
CA ILE A 213 13.13 21.78 -10.89
C ILE A 213 12.16 21.33 -9.80
N GLU A 214 10.90 21.07 -10.15
CA GLU A 214 9.89 20.46 -9.28
C GLU A 214 10.00 18.94 -9.29
N VAL A 215 10.06 18.36 -10.49
CA VAL A 215 10.27 16.93 -10.70
C VAL A 215 11.14 16.70 -11.95
N GLU A 216 12.00 15.69 -11.91
CA GLU A 216 12.84 15.23 -13.02
C GLU A 216 12.61 13.74 -13.28
N ASP A 217 13.15 13.25 -14.39
CA ASP A 217 13.06 11.84 -14.80
C ASP A 217 11.61 11.34 -14.91
N ILE A 218 10.71 12.21 -15.39
CA ILE A 218 9.29 11.87 -15.55
C ILE A 218 9.07 11.16 -16.89
N PRO A 219 8.66 9.88 -16.87
CA PRO A 219 8.49 9.09 -18.08
C PRO A 219 7.29 9.49 -18.94
N ALA A 220 6.24 10.03 -18.33
CA ALA A 220 5.04 10.44 -19.04
C ALA A 220 4.37 11.65 -18.39
N VAL A 221 3.79 12.52 -19.22
CA VAL A 221 3.13 13.77 -18.83
C VAL A 221 1.82 13.92 -19.57
N ILE A 222 0.81 14.48 -18.91
CA ILE A 222 -0.47 14.85 -19.48
C ILE A 222 -0.68 16.34 -19.26
N VAL A 223 -1.00 17.06 -20.33
CA VAL A 223 -1.16 18.52 -20.31
C VAL A 223 -2.54 18.91 -20.84
N ALA A 224 -3.23 19.76 -20.08
CA ALA A 224 -4.43 20.45 -20.51
C ALA A 224 -4.06 21.89 -20.86
N PHE A 225 -4.23 22.27 -22.13
CA PHE A 225 -3.95 23.62 -22.63
C PHE A 225 -5.13 24.60 -22.51
N ASN A 226 -6.26 24.14 -21.98
CA ASN A 226 -7.44 24.95 -21.69
C ASN A 226 -7.84 25.91 -22.84
N GLU A 227 -7.93 27.22 -22.63
CA GLU A 227 -8.39 28.18 -23.64
C GLU A 227 -7.49 28.18 -24.89
N ASN A 228 -6.21 27.93 -24.66
CA ASN A 228 -5.16 27.96 -25.67
C ASN A 228 -5.06 26.64 -26.46
N GLY A 229 -5.69 25.55 -26.00
CA GLY A 229 -5.65 24.24 -26.65
C GLY A 229 -6.37 24.13 -28.00
N SER A 230 -7.15 25.15 -28.37
CA SER A 230 -7.95 25.15 -29.60
C SER A 230 -7.08 24.99 -30.86
N GLY A 231 -7.49 24.08 -31.75
CA GLY A 231 -6.82 23.85 -33.03
C GLY A 231 -5.88 22.65 -33.06
N GLY A 232 -5.95 21.78 -32.05
CA GLY A 232 -5.12 20.58 -31.98
C GLY A 232 -3.72 20.90 -31.47
N ILE A 233 -3.64 21.69 -30.40
CA ILE A 233 -2.35 21.95 -29.74
C ILE A 233 -1.87 20.68 -29.02
N SER A 234 -0.60 20.35 -29.22
CA SER A 234 0.14 19.28 -28.56
C SER A 234 1.45 19.83 -27.98
N LEU A 235 2.23 18.95 -27.36
CA LEU A 235 3.52 19.26 -26.74
C LEU A 235 4.60 19.78 -27.73
N SER A 236 4.37 19.73 -29.04
CA SER A 236 5.32 20.20 -30.08
C SER A 236 4.71 21.07 -31.18
N SER A 237 3.48 21.57 -31.02
CA SER A 237 2.73 22.16 -32.13
C SER A 237 2.50 23.68 -32.05
N CYS A 238 3.01 24.38 -31.03
CA CYS A 238 2.76 25.83 -30.90
C CYS A 238 3.82 26.73 -31.55
N ASN A 239 4.75 26.13 -32.29
CA ASN A 239 5.79 26.84 -33.04
C ASN A 239 5.19 27.89 -34.00
N GLY A 240 5.37 29.18 -33.66
CA GLY A 240 4.91 30.32 -34.48
C GLY A 240 3.63 31.02 -34.00
N LEU A 241 3.08 30.60 -32.85
CA LEU A 241 2.01 31.33 -32.16
C LEU A 241 2.59 32.51 -31.35
N ASN A 242 1.88 33.63 -31.28
CA ASN A 242 2.26 34.79 -30.45
C ASN A 242 1.70 34.60 -29.03
N TRP A 243 2.26 33.65 -28.29
CA TRP A 243 1.91 33.40 -26.89
C TRP A 243 2.96 33.98 -25.95
N SER A 244 2.64 34.02 -24.65
CA SER A 244 3.64 34.34 -23.65
C SER A 244 4.78 33.31 -23.72
N ALA A 245 6.00 33.67 -23.31
CA ALA A 245 7.10 32.72 -23.26
C ALA A 245 6.80 31.53 -22.32
N LYS A 246 5.83 31.68 -21.41
CA LYS A 246 5.43 30.67 -20.43
C LYS A 246 4.48 29.64 -21.02
N ASP A 247 3.46 30.07 -21.77
CA ASP A 247 2.55 29.14 -22.47
C ASP A 247 3.28 28.41 -23.60
N PHE A 248 4.23 29.10 -24.24
CA PHE A 248 5.05 28.50 -25.30
C PHE A 248 5.90 27.33 -24.77
N GLU A 249 6.32 27.38 -23.51
CA GLU A 249 7.19 26.36 -22.93
C GLU A 249 6.57 24.96 -23.00
N ASN A 250 5.28 24.84 -22.69
CA ASN A 250 4.63 23.54 -22.61
C ASN A 250 4.34 22.89 -23.97
N CYS A 251 4.66 23.53 -25.09
CA CYS A 251 4.28 23.10 -26.44
C CYS A 251 5.38 23.30 -27.50
N ASN A 252 6.61 23.58 -27.07
CA ASN A 252 7.75 23.89 -27.96
C ASN A 252 8.46 22.63 -28.51
N GLY A 253 8.13 21.43 -28.02
CA GLY A 253 8.67 20.13 -28.44
C GLY A 253 9.98 19.71 -27.75
N ASP A 254 10.35 20.39 -26.66
CA ASP A 254 11.40 19.93 -25.76
C ASP A 254 10.84 19.11 -24.58
N MET A 255 11.73 18.74 -23.65
CA MET A 255 11.38 17.88 -22.51
C MET A 255 11.18 18.68 -21.22
N PHE A 256 11.06 20.00 -21.32
CA PHE A 256 10.92 20.91 -20.19
C PHE A 256 9.53 21.52 -20.18
N LEU A 257 8.86 21.41 -19.03
CA LEU A 257 7.52 21.97 -18.85
C LEU A 257 7.50 22.91 -17.66
N LEU A 258 6.75 24.00 -17.76
CA LEU A 258 6.59 24.97 -16.69
C LEU A 258 5.22 24.82 -16.04
N LYS A 259 5.20 24.63 -14.72
CA LYS A 259 3.98 24.61 -13.90
C LYS A 259 3.78 25.92 -13.14
N GLN A 260 2.64 26.60 -13.32
CA GLN A 260 2.35 27.88 -12.65
C GLN A 260 0.93 27.94 -12.03
N TYR A 261 0.65 29.03 -11.31
CA TYR A 261 -0.73 29.39 -10.93
C TYR A 261 -1.45 29.95 -12.15
N PHE A 262 -2.75 29.65 -12.20
CA PHE A 262 -3.68 30.26 -13.15
C PHE A 262 -3.55 31.80 -13.09
N ASP A 263 -3.27 32.38 -14.25
CA ASP A 263 -3.26 33.81 -14.49
C ASP A 263 -4.04 34.06 -15.79
N ASP A 264 -5.21 34.69 -15.66
CA ASP A 264 -6.25 34.84 -16.70
C ASP A 264 -5.74 35.43 -18.02
N ASP A 265 -4.60 36.12 -17.99
CA ASP A 265 -3.99 36.80 -19.14
C ASP A 265 -2.75 36.08 -19.72
N GLU A 266 -2.16 35.08 -19.04
CA GLU A 266 -0.80 34.57 -19.37
C GLU A 266 -0.53 33.09 -19.11
N TYR A 267 -1.33 32.38 -18.30
CA TYR A 267 -1.08 30.97 -18.01
C TYR A 267 -2.32 30.26 -17.48
N ASP A 268 -2.84 29.32 -18.26
CA ASP A 268 -3.98 28.50 -17.88
C ASP A 268 -3.71 26.99 -17.95
N ASP A 269 -2.52 26.58 -18.37
CA ASP A 269 -2.18 25.17 -18.52
C ASP A 269 -2.19 24.39 -17.20
N GLN A 270 -2.62 23.13 -17.26
CA GLN A 270 -2.58 22.20 -16.14
C GLN A 270 -1.82 20.94 -16.51
N ILE A 271 -0.89 20.53 -15.65
CA ILE A 271 0.03 19.42 -15.90
C ILE A 271 -0.16 18.32 -14.85
N ALA A 272 -0.27 17.08 -15.31
CA ALA A 272 -0.18 15.88 -14.49
C ALA A 272 1.01 15.03 -14.96
N THR A 273 1.92 14.71 -14.04
CA THR A 273 3.05 13.81 -14.31
C THR A 273 2.69 12.39 -13.92
N ILE A 274 3.24 11.40 -14.61
CA ILE A 274 3.19 9.99 -14.22
C ILE A 274 4.64 9.58 -14.03
N SER A 275 5.07 9.40 -12.78
CA SER A 275 6.41 8.92 -12.45
C SER A 275 6.50 7.41 -12.62
N ALA A 276 7.71 6.88 -12.86
CA ALA A 276 7.90 5.43 -12.90
C ALA A 276 7.61 4.76 -11.55
N TYR A 277 7.76 5.48 -10.43
CA TYR A 277 7.36 5.00 -9.11
C TYR A 277 5.85 4.83 -9.01
N GLU A 278 5.05 5.74 -9.56
CA GLU A 278 3.59 5.58 -9.59
C GLU A 278 3.19 4.38 -10.45
N ILE A 279 3.87 4.15 -11.58
CA ILE A 279 3.67 2.96 -12.40
C ILE A 279 4.01 1.69 -11.59
N LYS A 280 5.09 1.71 -10.78
CA LYS A 280 5.48 0.59 -9.88
C LYS A 280 4.47 0.36 -8.78
N GLN A 281 3.98 1.42 -8.16
CA GLN A 281 2.99 1.33 -7.09
C GLN A 281 1.71 0.63 -7.57
N GLN A 282 1.23 0.85 -8.79
CA GLN A 282 0.03 0.13 -9.27
C GLN A 282 0.19 -1.41 -9.34
N VAL A 283 1.42 -1.88 -9.55
CA VAL A 283 1.73 -3.32 -9.53
C VAL A 283 1.91 -3.82 -8.10
N LEU A 284 2.48 -3.00 -7.21
CA LEU A 284 2.62 -3.32 -5.78
C LEU A 284 1.26 -3.28 -5.04
N ASP A 285 0.37 -2.35 -5.38
CA ASP A 285 -0.98 -2.23 -4.81
C ASP A 285 -1.87 -3.44 -5.15
N ARG A 286 -1.57 -4.14 -6.25
CA ARG A 286 -2.21 -5.43 -6.56
C ARG A 286 -1.77 -6.56 -5.61
N LEU A 287 -0.66 -6.37 -4.90
CA LEU A 287 -0.19 -7.26 -3.84
C LEU A 287 -0.78 -6.88 -2.47
N SER A 288 -1.30 -5.65 -2.29
CA SER A 288 -1.91 -5.18 -1.03
C SER A 288 -3.45 -5.29 -0.98
N GLY A 289 -4.11 -5.59 -2.11
CA GLY A 289 -5.57 -5.58 -2.26
C GLY A 289 -6.31 -6.89 -1.94
N PHE A 290 -5.99 -7.57 -0.83
CA PHE A 290 -6.87 -8.60 -0.25
C PHE A 290 -7.25 -8.16 1.18
N THR A 291 -8.54 -7.98 1.47
CA THR A 291 -9.04 -7.71 2.83
C THR A 291 -10.44 -8.29 2.98
N LEU A 292 -10.69 -9.01 4.07
CA LEU A 292 -12.03 -9.47 4.50
C LEU A 292 -12.60 -8.52 5.58
N GLU A 293 -13.92 -8.32 5.58
CA GLU A 293 -14.67 -7.45 6.50
C GLU A 293 -15.02 -8.11 7.86
N ASN A 294 -15.16 -7.25 8.90
CA ASN A 294 -15.87 -7.36 10.22
C ASN A 294 -15.16 -7.91 11.47
N GLU A 295 -15.45 -7.52 12.73
CA GLU A 295 -16.13 -6.38 13.41
C GLU A 295 -15.66 -6.39 14.89
N GLY A 296 -15.20 -5.26 15.45
CA GLY A 296 -14.91 -5.12 16.88
C GLY A 296 -14.45 -3.70 17.27
N PRO A 297 -14.76 -3.19 18.48
CA PRO A 297 -14.56 -1.78 18.85
C PRO A 297 -13.10 -1.35 19.05
N ASP A 298 -12.15 -2.30 19.08
CA ASP A 298 -10.70 -2.05 19.26
C ASP A 298 -9.85 -2.50 18.06
N TYR A 299 -10.47 -2.84 16.92
CA TYR A 299 -9.75 -3.40 15.78
C TYR A 299 -9.33 -2.30 14.77
N GLY A 300 -8.02 -2.07 14.65
CA GLY A 300 -7.41 -1.13 13.71
C GLY A 300 -7.22 -1.68 12.28
N GLY A 301 -7.55 -2.95 12.03
CA GLY A 301 -7.16 -3.66 10.81
C GLY A 301 -5.71 -4.17 10.88
N TYR A 302 -5.39 -5.13 10.01
CA TYR A 302 -4.00 -5.43 9.67
C TYR A 302 -3.55 -4.52 8.54
N GLU A 303 -2.32 -4.01 8.63
CA GLU A 303 -1.71 -3.23 7.57
C GLU A 303 -1.36 -4.12 6.37
N VAL A 304 -0.94 -5.36 6.65
CA VAL A 304 -0.51 -6.32 5.64
C VAL A 304 -1.16 -7.69 5.87
N ILE A 305 -1.65 -8.29 4.79
CA ILE A 305 -2.38 -9.55 4.79
C ILE A 305 -1.69 -10.53 3.82
N TYR A 306 -1.28 -11.69 4.33
CA TYR A 306 -0.71 -12.81 3.59
C TYR A 306 -1.67 -13.99 3.58
N LEU A 307 -2.35 -14.25 2.47
CA LEU A 307 -3.21 -15.45 2.31
C LEU A 307 -2.44 -16.64 1.73
N ARG A 308 -1.32 -16.96 2.39
CA ARG A 308 -0.40 -18.05 2.05
C ARG A 308 0.51 -18.34 3.24
N ASN A 309 1.23 -19.44 3.19
CA ASN A 309 2.34 -19.65 4.12
C ASN A 309 3.45 -18.61 3.87
N VAL A 310 4.10 -18.19 4.96
CA VAL A 310 5.28 -17.32 4.92
C VAL A 310 6.52 -18.18 5.11
N ASP A 311 7.22 -18.39 3.99
CA ASP A 311 8.41 -19.23 3.88
C ASP A 311 9.69 -18.42 3.57
N ASN A 312 9.57 -17.10 3.43
CA ASN A 312 10.67 -16.18 3.17
C ASN A 312 10.81 -15.14 4.28
N ALA A 313 12.01 -15.03 4.85
CA ALA A 313 12.35 -14.07 5.88
C ALA A 313 12.15 -12.61 5.45
N ASN A 314 12.17 -12.31 4.15
CA ASN A 314 11.99 -10.95 3.64
C ASN A 314 10.52 -10.48 3.61
N ASP A 315 9.56 -11.37 3.84
CA ASP A 315 8.14 -11.03 3.74
C ASP A 315 7.66 -10.14 4.91
N LEU A 316 8.26 -10.30 6.09
CA LEU A 316 7.79 -9.65 7.33
C LEU A 316 8.88 -8.83 8.05
N ASN A 317 10.08 -8.72 7.48
CA ASN A 317 11.20 -7.98 8.08
C ASN A 317 11.13 -6.50 7.66
N VAL A 318 10.16 -5.79 8.22
CA VAL A 318 9.83 -4.40 7.88
C VAL A 318 10.32 -3.41 8.95
N GLY A 319 10.23 -2.11 8.66
CA GLY A 319 10.30 -1.07 9.68
C GLY A 319 11.69 -0.64 10.15
N THR A 320 11.68 0.49 10.87
CA THR A 320 12.83 1.02 11.62
C THR A 320 12.44 1.36 13.06
N GLY A 321 11.40 0.71 13.62
CA GLY A 321 10.86 1.03 14.95
C GLY A 321 9.40 1.54 14.96
N GLU A 322 8.54 1.11 14.04
CA GLU A 322 7.16 1.63 13.90
C GLU A 322 6.17 0.50 14.19
N ASP A 323 5.02 0.81 14.80
CA ASP A 323 3.94 -0.15 15.05
C ASP A 323 3.46 -0.79 13.73
N ASN A 324 3.63 -2.10 13.58
CA ASN A 324 3.25 -2.86 12.40
C ASN A 324 2.15 -3.87 12.72
N SER A 325 1.34 -4.24 11.72
CA SER A 325 0.23 -5.17 11.93
C SER A 325 0.08 -6.13 10.76
N PHE A 326 0.32 -7.41 11.02
CA PHE A 326 0.35 -8.50 10.05
C PHE A 326 -0.69 -9.56 10.33
N TYR A 327 -1.30 -10.05 9.26
CA TYR A 327 -2.13 -11.25 9.29
C TYR A 327 -1.66 -12.24 8.24
N ILE A 328 -1.50 -13.49 8.66
CA ILE A 328 -1.11 -14.63 7.84
C ILE A 328 -2.24 -15.63 7.90
N GLY A 329 -3.03 -15.68 6.83
CA GLY A 329 -4.24 -16.48 6.73
C GLY A 329 -4.10 -17.62 5.73
N ALA A 330 -5.05 -18.53 5.79
CA ALA A 330 -5.13 -19.60 4.82
C ALA A 330 -5.46 -19.06 3.42
N LYS A 331 -5.02 -19.77 2.38
CA LYS A 331 -5.32 -19.36 1.01
C LYS A 331 -6.81 -19.52 0.72
N GLN A 332 -7.39 -18.50 0.11
CA GLN A 332 -8.83 -18.43 -0.18
C GLN A 332 -9.13 -18.37 -1.69
N ASP A 333 -10.36 -18.71 -2.07
CA ASP A 333 -10.91 -18.45 -3.40
C ASP A 333 -11.38 -16.98 -3.57
N GLU A 334 -11.89 -16.64 -4.75
CA GLU A 334 -12.39 -15.28 -5.05
C GLU A 334 -13.63 -14.91 -4.22
N GLU A 335 -14.30 -15.89 -3.62
CA GLU A 335 -15.44 -15.74 -2.73
C GLU A 335 -15.05 -15.72 -1.23
N GLY A 336 -13.76 -15.83 -0.91
CA GLY A 336 -13.23 -15.81 0.46
C GLY A 336 -13.31 -17.14 1.21
N ASN A 337 -13.60 -18.25 0.53
CA ASN A 337 -13.59 -19.57 1.17
C ASN A 337 -12.18 -20.16 1.17
N VAL A 338 -11.78 -20.79 2.29
CA VAL A 338 -10.48 -21.47 2.40
C VAL A 338 -10.38 -22.61 1.37
N LEU A 339 -9.28 -22.62 0.63
CA LEU A 339 -8.96 -23.67 -0.32
C LEU A 339 -8.42 -24.89 0.40
N LEU A 340 -9.11 -26.03 0.23
CA LEU A 340 -8.78 -27.30 0.85
C LEU A 340 -8.16 -28.28 -0.15
N ASP A 341 -7.24 -29.10 0.32
CA ASP A 341 -6.60 -30.18 -0.42
C ASP A 341 -7.53 -31.41 -0.53
N ALA A 342 -7.01 -32.52 -1.07
CA ALA A 342 -7.79 -33.75 -1.24
C ALA A 342 -8.15 -34.46 0.08
N ASN A 343 -7.46 -34.14 1.18
CA ASN A 343 -7.70 -34.66 2.51
C ASN A 343 -8.66 -33.77 3.32
N GLY A 344 -8.94 -32.56 2.82
CA GLY A 344 -9.77 -31.56 3.49
C GLY A 344 -8.96 -30.58 4.35
N ASP A 345 -7.64 -30.58 4.22
CA ASP A 345 -6.73 -29.69 4.92
C ASP A 345 -6.47 -28.41 4.10
N PRO A 346 -6.30 -27.23 4.70
CA PRO A 346 -5.94 -26.01 3.95
C PRO A 346 -4.66 -26.20 3.10
N ILE A 347 -4.70 -25.79 1.83
CA ILE A 347 -3.56 -25.94 0.88
C ILE A 347 -2.38 -25.04 1.25
N GLU A 348 -2.69 -23.90 1.86
CA GLU A 348 -1.76 -22.99 2.53
C GLU A 348 -2.52 -22.58 3.78
N ALA A 349 -2.12 -23.04 4.95
CA ALA A 349 -2.86 -22.83 6.18
C ALA A 349 -2.63 -21.43 6.79
N GLY A 350 -1.69 -20.66 6.23
CA GLY A 350 -1.20 -19.43 6.85
C GLY A 350 -0.06 -19.74 7.84
N ASP A 351 0.74 -20.77 7.55
CA ASP A 351 1.85 -21.18 8.40
C ASP A 351 3.03 -20.22 8.27
N LEU A 352 3.77 -20.03 9.36
CA LEU A 352 5.07 -19.36 9.37
C LEU A 352 6.19 -20.39 9.44
N SER A 353 7.00 -20.48 8.39
CA SER A 353 8.16 -21.37 8.29
C SER A 353 9.49 -20.62 8.09
N ALA A 354 9.48 -19.30 8.18
CA ALA A 354 10.65 -18.44 8.03
C ALA A 354 11.06 -17.78 9.34
N VAL A 355 12.28 -17.22 9.36
CA VAL A 355 12.73 -16.34 10.43
C VAL A 355 12.27 -14.93 10.14
N VAL A 356 11.40 -14.41 10.99
CA VAL A 356 10.76 -13.11 10.92
C VAL A 356 11.19 -12.32 12.14
N ASN A 357 11.52 -11.05 11.94
CA ASN A 357 11.85 -10.13 13.01
C ASN A 357 11.13 -8.81 12.71
N LEU A 358 10.19 -8.41 13.58
CA LEU A 358 9.32 -7.25 13.35
C LEU A 358 9.96 -5.91 13.74
N LYS A 359 11.12 -5.94 14.42
CA LYS A 359 11.86 -4.77 14.94
C LYS A 359 11.10 -4.08 16.08
N ASP A 360 11.60 -2.93 16.53
CA ASP A 360 10.95 -2.18 17.60
C ASP A 360 9.56 -1.64 17.14
N GLY A 361 8.66 -1.38 18.08
CA GLY A 361 7.30 -0.89 17.84
C GLY A 361 6.24 -1.75 18.54
N ASP A 362 5.03 -1.22 18.74
CA ASP A 362 3.94 -2.02 19.30
C ASP A 362 3.28 -2.84 18.17
N ASP A 363 3.78 -4.05 17.94
CA ASP A 363 3.45 -4.86 16.78
C ASP A 363 2.28 -5.81 16.99
N ARG A 364 1.65 -6.22 15.88
CA ARG A 364 0.60 -7.25 15.87
C ARG A 364 0.89 -8.30 14.83
N LEU A 365 0.84 -9.56 15.24
CA LEU A 365 1.00 -10.71 14.36
C LEU A 365 -0.14 -11.71 14.60
N TYR A 366 -0.91 -11.98 13.55
CA TYR A 366 -1.98 -12.98 13.56
C TYR A 366 -1.69 -14.09 12.57
N LEU A 367 -1.80 -15.34 13.01
CA LEU A 367 -1.66 -16.53 12.17
C LEU A 367 -2.92 -17.39 12.30
N GLU A 368 -3.60 -17.64 11.20
CA GLU A 368 -4.59 -18.74 11.13
C GLU A 368 -3.87 -20.11 11.17
N GLY A 369 -2.65 -20.16 10.66
CA GLY A 369 -1.82 -21.36 10.63
C GLY A 369 -0.95 -21.53 11.88
N SER A 370 0.08 -22.35 11.74
CA SER A 370 1.03 -22.68 12.79
C SER A 370 2.37 -21.96 12.59
N VAL A 371 3.11 -21.72 13.67
CA VAL A 371 4.55 -21.48 13.58
C VAL A 371 5.22 -22.85 13.48
N VAL A 372 5.61 -23.27 12.27
CA VAL A 372 6.09 -24.63 12.01
C VAL A 372 7.59 -24.79 12.31
N GLU A 373 8.12 -26.02 12.21
CA GLU A 373 9.55 -26.28 12.40
C GLU A 373 10.40 -25.42 11.43
N GLY A 374 11.36 -24.67 11.99
CA GLY A 374 12.19 -23.72 11.25
C GLY A 374 11.60 -22.31 11.14
N GLY A 375 10.31 -22.13 11.48
CA GLY A 375 9.71 -20.83 11.70
C GLY A 375 10.21 -20.17 12.98
N ASN A 376 10.46 -18.87 12.92
CA ASN A 376 10.80 -18.04 14.07
C ASN A 376 10.05 -16.70 13.95
N ALA A 377 9.12 -16.43 14.88
CA ALA A 377 8.49 -15.12 15.01
C ALA A 377 9.16 -14.35 16.16
N ASP A 378 9.91 -13.32 15.82
CA ASP A 378 10.62 -12.46 16.77
C ASP A 378 10.01 -11.04 16.71
N LEU A 379 9.31 -10.62 17.78
CA LEU A 379 8.58 -9.35 17.77
C LEU A 379 9.45 -8.17 18.24
N ASN A 380 10.39 -8.37 19.18
CA ASN A 380 11.43 -7.41 19.64
C ASN A 380 10.94 -6.43 20.71
N GLU A 381 11.11 -5.11 20.55
CA GLU A 381 10.81 -4.12 21.61
C GLU A 381 9.45 -3.48 21.35
N GLY A 382 8.57 -3.40 22.34
CA GLY A 382 7.26 -2.76 22.25
C GLY A 382 6.18 -3.60 22.95
N ASP A 383 4.98 -3.03 23.16
CA ASP A 383 3.87 -3.79 23.74
C ASP A 383 3.14 -4.56 22.64
N ASP A 384 3.54 -5.81 22.41
CA ASP A 384 3.20 -6.60 21.25
C ASP A 384 1.95 -7.47 21.42
N ARG A 385 1.35 -7.85 20.29
CA ARG A 385 0.22 -8.79 20.26
C ARG A 385 0.40 -9.92 19.25
N LEU A 386 0.46 -11.15 19.76
CA LEU A 386 0.47 -12.36 18.95
C LEU A 386 -0.86 -13.12 19.07
N THR A 387 -1.36 -13.63 17.94
CA THR A 387 -2.42 -14.64 17.93
C THR A 387 -2.07 -15.74 16.95
N VAL A 388 -2.16 -16.99 17.41
CA VAL A 388 -1.90 -18.19 16.61
C VAL A 388 -3.09 -19.14 16.77
N GLU A 389 -3.91 -19.30 15.74
CA GLU A 389 -4.99 -20.28 15.75
C GLU A 389 -4.45 -21.72 15.65
N GLY A 390 -3.35 -21.91 14.90
CA GLY A 390 -2.63 -23.17 14.83
C GLY A 390 -1.74 -23.43 16.05
N SER A 391 -0.69 -24.23 15.85
CA SER A 391 0.24 -24.62 16.92
C SER A 391 1.59 -23.92 16.81
N ILE A 392 2.31 -23.82 17.92
CA ILE A 392 3.70 -23.36 17.95
C ILE A 392 4.63 -24.56 18.02
N ILE A 393 5.23 -24.89 16.88
CA ILE A 393 6.21 -25.98 16.71
C ILE A 393 7.63 -25.41 16.57
N GLY A 394 7.76 -24.23 15.95
CA GLY A 394 9.01 -23.50 15.81
C GLY A 394 9.37 -22.68 17.04
N VAL A 395 9.81 -21.44 16.80
CA VAL A 395 10.23 -20.51 17.84
C VAL A 395 9.36 -19.26 17.79
N VAL A 396 8.97 -18.76 18.95
CA VAL A 396 8.34 -17.45 19.12
C VAL A 396 9.05 -16.72 20.25
N THR A 397 9.45 -15.48 20.00
CA THR A 397 9.99 -14.56 21.01
C THR A 397 9.24 -13.24 20.92
N MET A 398 8.54 -12.83 21.99
CA MET A 398 7.80 -11.57 22.02
C MET A 398 8.78 -10.40 22.25
N GLY A 399 9.54 -10.43 23.35
CA GLY A 399 10.76 -9.63 23.47
C GLY A 399 10.79 -8.73 24.69
N ILE A 400 10.81 -7.41 24.53
CA ILE A 400 10.77 -6.45 25.64
C ILE A 400 9.48 -5.66 25.53
N GLY A 401 8.60 -5.74 26.52
CA GLY A 401 7.28 -5.12 26.44
C GLY A 401 6.29 -5.74 27.41
N SER A 402 5.10 -5.17 27.53
CA SER A 402 3.98 -5.87 28.18
C SER A 402 3.10 -6.51 27.11
N ASP A 403 3.41 -7.75 26.79
CA ASP A 403 2.92 -8.40 25.58
C ASP A 403 1.67 -9.23 25.83
N ILE A 404 0.92 -9.50 24.76
CA ILE A 404 -0.27 -10.35 24.80
C ILE A 404 -0.17 -11.44 23.74
N ALA A 405 -0.19 -12.69 24.17
CA ALA A 405 -0.21 -13.86 23.28
C ALA A 405 -1.47 -14.70 23.48
N LEU A 406 -2.14 -15.03 22.38
CA LEU A 406 -3.25 -15.99 22.33
C LEU A 406 -2.90 -17.14 21.41
N ILE A 407 -2.85 -18.35 21.95
CA ILE A 407 -2.46 -19.56 21.22
C ILE A 407 -3.63 -20.54 21.33
N GLU A 408 -4.40 -20.69 20.25
CA GLU A 408 -5.56 -21.59 20.25
C GLU A 408 -5.14 -23.06 20.12
N GLY A 409 -4.09 -23.34 19.35
CA GLY A 409 -3.50 -24.67 19.22
C GLY A 409 -2.51 -25.00 20.34
N GLY A 410 -1.69 -26.04 20.10
CA GLY A 410 -0.72 -26.53 21.07
C GLY A 410 0.65 -25.86 20.97
N VAL A 411 1.48 -26.04 21.99
CA VAL A 411 2.89 -25.63 21.97
C VAL A 411 3.76 -26.90 22.07
N SER A 412 4.60 -27.12 21.07
CA SER A 412 5.62 -28.18 21.05
C SER A 412 7.04 -27.63 20.84
N GLY A 413 7.15 -26.36 20.43
CA GLY A 413 8.41 -25.66 20.24
C GLY A 413 8.78 -24.76 21.42
N LEU A 414 9.46 -23.65 21.12
CA LEU A 414 9.81 -22.62 22.10
C LEU A 414 8.87 -21.43 21.95
N PHE A 415 8.28 -21.00 23.07
CA PHE A 415 7.62 -19.72 23.21
C PHE A 415 8.30 -18.96 24.35
N ASP A 416 8.75 -17.75 24.11
CA ASP A 416 9.39 -16.88 25.10
C ASP A 416 8.74 -15.50 25.05
N ALA A 417 8.08 -15.09 26.11
CA ALA A 417 7.48 -13.75 26.18
C ALA A 417 8.55 -12.67 26.42
N GLY A 418 9.61 -13.00 27.15
CA GLY A 418 10.74 -12.09 27.37
C GLY A 418 10.52 -11.16 28.57
N ASP A 419 11.03 -9.93 28.50
CA ASP A 419 11.04 -8.98 29.63
C ASP A 419 9.76 -8.13 29.64
N GLY A 420 9.03 -8.09 30.75
CA GLY A 420 7.94 -7.16 31.02
C GLY A 420 6.75 -7.80 31.74
N ASN A 421 5.53 -7.28 31.59
CA ASN A 421 4.34 -7.90 32.22
C ASN A 421 3.46 -8.52 31.15
N ASP A 422 3.65 -9.81 30.93
CA ASP A 422 3.06 -10.49 29.78
C ASP A 422 1.78 -11.23 30.14
N THR A 423 0.88 -11.32 29.18
CA THR A 423 -0.37 -12.09 29.30
C THR A 423 -0.45 -13.13 28.20
N ILE A 424 -0.43 -14.40 28.59
CA ILE A 424 -0.37 -15.54 27.67
C ILE A 424 -1.58 -16.44 27.92
N ASP A 425 -2.36 -16.71 26.88
CA ASP A 425 -3.47 -17.67 26.90
C ASP A 425 -3.18 -18.83 25.94
N ILE A 426 -3.16 -20.06 26.45
CA ILE A 426 -2.92 -21.28 25.66
C ILE A 426 -4.11 -22.22 25.79
N TYR A 427 -4.74 -22.60 24.68
CA TYR A 427 -5.91 -23.47 24.65
C TYR A 427 -5.60 -24.92 24.25
N GLY A 428 -4.51 -25.17 23.52
CA GLY A 428 -4.11 -26.51 23.12
C GLY A 428 -3.25 -27.25 24.14
N THR A 429 -2.56 -28.28 23.67
CA THR A 429 -1.67 -29.13 24.50
C THR A 429 -0.26 -28.55 24.53
N ILE A 430 0.38 -28.58 25.70
CA ILE A 430 1.83 -28.33 25.80
C ILE A 430 2.54 -29.68 25.75
N SER A 431 3.36 -29.90 24.74
CA SER A 431 3.96 -31.20 24.43
C SER A 431 5.35 -31.39 25.06
N ASP A 432 5.82 -32.64 25.11
CA ASP A 432 7.19 -32.96 25.53
C ASP A 432 8.24 -32.18 24.71
N GLY A 433 9.21 -31.60 25.41
CA GLY A 433 10.26 -30.76 24.83
C GLY A 433 9.84 -29.32 24.51
N ALA A 434 8.58 -28.95 24.73
CA ALA A 434 8.15 -27.56 24.67
C ALA A 434 8.74 -26.76 25.85
N LEU A 435 9.14 -25.52 25.58
CA LEU A 435 9.46 -24.55 26.62
C LEU A 435 8.59 -23.32 26.43
N VAL A 436 7.82 -22.98 27.46
CA VAL A 436 7.06 -21.73 27.54
C VAL A 436 7.68 -20.89 28.64
N SER A 437 8.39 -19.85 28.25
CA SER A 437 8.97 -18.86 29.14
C SER A 437 8.06 -17.63 29.13
N SER A 438 7.62 -17.17 30.30
CA SER A 438 6.79 -15.97 30.38
C SER A 438 7.55 -14.72 30.83
N GLY A 439 8.84 -14.81 31.20
CA GLY A 439 9.51 -13.72 31.89
C GLY A 439 11.01 -13.60 31.65
N GLY A 440 11.49 -12.38 31.88
CA GLY A 440 12.86 -11.92 31.68
C GLY A 440 13.85 -12.44 32.72
N LYS A 441 15.15 -12.35 32.42
CA LYS A 441 16.24 -12.70 33.37
C LYS A 441 16.97 -11.47 33.91
N ASP A 442 16.37 -10.30 33.77
CA ASP A 442 17.02 -9.02 34.03
C ASP A 442 17.01 -8.62 35.53
N ASN A 443 16.37 -9.43 36.39
CA ASN A 443 16.22 -9.26 37.84
C ASN A 443 15.44 -7.98 38.24
N LYS A 444 14.50 -7.49 37.42
CA LYS A 444 13.58 -6.44 37.82
C LYS A 444 12.36 -6.99 38.55
N GLU A 445 12.00 -6.39 39.69
CA GLU A 445 10.79 -6.73 40.47
C GLU A 445 9.46 -6.33 39.77
N SER A 446 9.49 -5.93 38.50
CA SER A 446 8.36 -5.36 37.76
C SER A 446 7.78 -6.26 36.67
N ASP A 447 8.30 -7.48 36.51
CA ASP A 447 7.92 -8.39 35.44
C ASP A 447 6.97 -9.42 36.05
N ASN A 448 5.68 -9.09 36.12
CA ASN A 448 4.68 -9.94 36.76
C ASN A 448 3.78 -10.53 35.68
N ASP A 449 4.04 -11.78 35.34
CA ASP A 449 3.43 -12.39 34.17
C ASP A 449 2.17 -13.15 34.54
N THR A 450 1.26 -13.24 33.58
CA THR A 450 0.04 -14.03 33.70
C THR A 450 -0.02 -15.03 32.56
N LEU A 451 0.12 -16.32 32.88
CA LEU A 451 -0.11 -17.40 31.93
C LEU A 451 -1.38 -18.15 32.32
N THR A 452 -2.31 -18.28 31.38
CA THR A 452 -3.53 -19.09 31.55
C THR A 452 -3.51 -20.25 30.57
N PHE A 453 -3.52 -21.46 31.12
CA PHE A 453 -3.62 -22.70 30.37
C PHE A 453 -5.05 -23.25 30.44
N HIS A 454 -5.74 -23.21 29.30
CA HIS A 454 -7.08 -23.75 29.10
C HIS A 454 -7.05 -25.18 28.55
N GLY A 455 -5.89 -25.66 28.12
CA GLY A 455 -5.72 -27.01 27.61
C GLY A 455 -5.88 -28.10 28.67
N ASN A 456 -6.00 -29.34 28.19
CA ASN A 456 -6.19 -30.51 29.06
C ASN A 456 -4.90 -31.32 29.29
N THR A 457 -3.84 -31.14 28.49
CA THR A 457 -2.64 -31.97 28.60
C THR A 457 -1.38 -31.10 28.58
N MET A 458 -0.48 -31.33 29.54
CA MET A 458 0.83 -30.71 29.62
C MET A 458 1.90 -31.80 29.83
N ASP A 459 2.94 -31.81 29.01
CA ASP A 459 4.10 -32.70 29.16
C ASP A 459 5.43 -31.94 28.93
N GLY A 460 5.38 -30.61 28.79
CA GLY A 460 6.54 -29.74 28.58
C GLY A 460 6.88 -28.89 29.81
N GLU A 461 7.80 -27.94 29.62
CA GLU A 461 8.28 -27.03 30.66
C GLU A 461 7.67 -25.64 30.52
N ILE A 462 7.18 -25.09 31.64
CA ILE A 462 6.79 -23.69 31.80
C ILE A 462 7.73 -23.07 32.83
N VAL A 463 8.32 -21.93 32.48
CA VAL A 463 9.19 -21.13 33.35
C VAL A 463 8.61 -19.72 33.42
N MET A 464 8.25 -19.26 34.62
CA MET A 464 7.59 -17.96 34.75
C MET A 464 8.56 -16.78 34.88
N GLY A 465 9.82 -17.02 35.28
CA GLY A 465 10.85 -15.99 35.32
C GLY A 465 11.02 -15.26 36.65
N ASP A 466 11.57 -14.04 36.60
CA ASP A 466 11.69 -13.17 37.76
C ASP A 466 10.42 -12.34 37.93
N GLY A 467 9.69 -12.45 39.04
CA GLY A 467 8.41 -11.76 39.09
C GLY A 467 7.53 -12.07 40.29
N ASN A 468 6.30 -11.56 40.30
CA ASN A 468 5.24 -12.17 41.09
C ASN A 468 4.19 -12.71 40.12
N ASP A 469 4.45 -13.90 39.62
CA ASP A 469 3.74 -14.42 38.46
C ASP A 469 2.47 -15.12 38.86
N THR A 470 1.52 -15.15 37.93
CA THR A 470 0.26 -15.85 38.07
C THR A 470 0.12 -16.90 36.99
N MET A 471 0.20 -18.17 37.38
CA MET A 471 -0.14 -19.29 36.52
C MET A 471 -1.59 -19.71 36.81
N ARG A 472 -2.44 -19.76 35.78
CA ARG A 472 -3.83 -20.20 35.88
C ARG A 472 -4.08 -21.46 35.07
N PHE A 473 -4.81 -22.40 35.65
CA PHE A 473 -5.38 -23.56 34.96
C PHE A 473 -6.90 -23.49 35.00
N THR A 474 -7.54 -23.56 33.83
CA THR A 474 -9.02 -23.43 33.70
C THR A 474 -9.69 -24.69 33.15
N ALA A 475 -8.94 -25.79 33.00
CA ALA A 475 -9.43 -27.05 32.46
C ALA A 475 -10.61 -27.63 33.27
N THR A 476 -11.59 -28.21 32.57
CA THR A 476 -12.68 -28.97 33.22
C THR A 476 -12.15 -30.21 33.94
N VAL A 477 -12.54 -30.36 35.21
CA VAL A 477 -12.26 -31.39 36.24
C VAL A 477 -11.75 -32.78 35.81
N ASP A 478 -12.21 -33.33 34.68
CA ASP A 478 -12.00 -34.75 34.34
C ASP A 478 -10.83 -35.03 33.38
N ASN A 479 -10.19 -34.00 32.80
CA ASN A 479 -9.23 -34.20 31.70
C ASN A 479 -7.86 -33.52 31.84
N LEU A 480 -7.59 -32.74 32.91
CA LEU A 480 -6.25 -32.18 33.10
C LEU A 480 -5.25 -33.29 33.43
N SER A 481 -4.22 -33.46 32.60
CA SER A 481 -3.20 -34.49 32.74
C SER A 481 -1.80 -33.90 32.60
N PHE A 482 -0.92 -34.25 33.53
CA PHE A 482 0.51 -33.97 33.43
C PHE A 482 1.24 -35.22 32.95
N GLY A 483 2.15 -35.03 31.99
CA GLY A 483 3.04 -36.09 31.52
C GLY A 483 4.34 -36.15 32.34
N ALA A 484 5.20 -37.10 32.00
CA ALA A 484 6.39 -37.41 32.78
C ALA A 484 7.43 -36.28 32.78
N ASN A 485 7.41 -35.40 31.78
CA ASN A 485 8.33 -34.29 31.66
C ASN A 485 7.67 -32.94 31.99
N ALA A 486 6.41 -32.95 32.44
CA ALA A 486 5.70 -31.75 32.85
C ALA A 486 6.41 -31.06 34.01
N LEU A 487 6.75 -29.79 33.81
CA LEU A 487 7.34 -28.94 34.82
C LEU A 487 6.76 -27.53 34.69
N VAL A 488 6.34 -26.95 35.81
CA VAL A 488 5.94 -25.56 35.93
C VAL A 488 6.74 -24.96 37.07
N ASP A 489 7.66 -24.07 36.74
CA ASP A 489 8.53 -23.41 37.70
C ASP A 489 8.23 -21.90 37.73
N GLY A 490 7.77 -21.41 38.88
CA GLY A 490 7.60 -19.98 39.10
C GLY A 490 8.92 -19.21 39.23
N GLU A 491 10.07 -19.89 39.30
CA GLU A 491 11.38 -19.28 39.52
C GLU A 491 11.46 -18.32 40.73
N SER A 492 11.60 -17.02 40.54
CA SER A 492 11.87 -16.07 41.64
C SER A 492 10.61 -15.27 42.03
N GLY A 493 10.65 -14.60 43.19
CA GLY A 493 9.54 -13.81 43.74
C GLY A 493 8.31 -14.58 44.27
N ASN A 494 7.15 -13.92 44.36
CA ASN A 494 5.95 -14.44 45.07
C ASN A 494 4.87 -14.95 44.11
N ASN A 495 5.10 -16.14 43.57
CA ASN A 495 4.24 -16.66 42.52
C ASN A 495 2.96 -17.28 43.06
N THR A 496 1.88 -17.13 42.28
CA THR A 496 0.54 -17.64 42.56
C THR A 496 0.13 -18.65 41.50
N LEU A 497 -0.29 -19.82 41.96
CA LEU A 497 -0.96 -20.83 41.13
C LEU A 497 -2.46 -20.74 41.37
N GLU A 498 -3.24 -20.46 40.35
CA GLU A 498 -4.71 -20.52 40.39
C GLU A 498 -5.21 -21.73 39.61
N VAL A 499 -6.15 -22.47 40.19
CA VAL A 499 -6.84 -23.58 39.53
C VAL A 499 -8.33 -23.31 39.63
N GLU A 500 -8.98 -23.17 38.48
CA GLU A 500 -10.42 -22.93 38.38
C GLU A 500 -11.14 -24.18 37.89
N GLY A 501 -12.31 -24.47 38.48
CA GLY A 501 -13.14 -25.59 38.04
C GLY A 501 -12.64 -26.96 38.47
N MET A 502 -11.80 -27.05 39.51
CA MET A 502 -11.34 -28.30 40.10
C MET A 502 -11.44 -28.27 41.62
N SER A 503 -11.86 -29.39 42.25
CA SER A 503 -11.88 -29.49 43.70
C SER A 503 -10.46 -29.66 44.26
N VAL A 504 -10.23 -29.20 45.49
CA VAL A 504 -8.93 -29.38 46.17
C VAL A 504 -8.50 -30.85 46.21
N ALA A 505 -9.43 -31.79 46.42
CA ALA A 505 -9.13 -33.21 46.49
C ALA A 505 -8.70 -33.80 45.15
N ASP A 506 -9.28 -33.33 44.04
CA ASP A 506 -8.94 -33.79 42.70
C ASP A 506 -7.58 -33.23 42.27
N PHE A 507 -7.31 -31.95 42.58
CA PHE A 507 -6.00 -31.34 42.35
C PHE A 507 -4.89 -32.04 43.14
N GLU A 508 -5.13 -32.34 44.42
CA GLU A 508 -4.19 -33.09 45.26
C GLU A 508 -3.97 -34.52 44.72
N ALA A 509 -4.99 -35.18 44.18
CA ALA A 509 -4.84 -36.50 43.59
C ALA A 509 -3.97 -36.47 42.33
N LEU A 510 -4.19 -35.46 41.47
CA LEU A 510 -3.47 -35.25 40.21
C LEU A 510 -1.96 -35.07 40.45
N ILE A 511 -1.57 -34.22 41.40
CA ILE A 511 -0.14 -33.96 41.69
C ILE A 511 0.53 -35.08 42.50
N ASN A 512 -0.24 -35.95 43.16
CA ASN A 512 0.30 -37.07 43.96
C ASN A 512 0.45 -38.38 43.16
N GLU A 513 -0.26 -38.55 42.04
CA GLU A 513 -0.14 -39.75 41.20
C GLU A 513 1.22 -39.82 40.48
N ASP A 514 1.83 -38.66 40.20
CA ASP A 514 3.14 -38.52 39.55
C ASP A 514 4.35 -38.40 40.51
N ALA A 515 4.12 -38.37 41.83
CA ALA A 515 5.13 -38.10 42.86
C ALA A 515 6.16 -39.24 43.12
N SER A 516 6.43 -40.09 42.13
CA SER A 516 7.40 -41.19 42.27
C SER A 516 8.86 -40.78 42.10
N ASP A 517 9.14 -39.56 41.61
CA ASP A 517 10.46 -38.91 41.61
C ASP A 517 10.40 -37.55 42.32
N ASP A 518 11.46 -37.23 43.08
CA ASP A 518 11.56 -36.24 44.17
C ASP A 518 11.52 -34.75 43.72
N VAL A 519 10.85 -34.45 42.61
CA VAL A 519 10.67 -33.08 42.10
C VAL A 519 9.28 -32.94 41.50
N GLY A 520 8.34 -32.39 42.27
CA GLY A 520 6.96 -32.22 41.83
C GLY A 520 6.83 -31.35 40.58
N VAL A 521 5.71 -31.55 39.86
CA VAL A 521 5.33 -30.80 38.64
C VAL A 521 5.38 -29.29 38.87
N PHE A 522 4.99 -28.82 40.06
CA PHE A 522 4.98 -27.39 40.40
C PHE A 522 6.14 -27.03 41.34
N ARG A 523 6.86 -25.94 41.01
CA ARG A 523 7.98 -25.41 41.82
C ARG A 523 7.86 -23.91 42.00
N ASN A 524 8.41 -23.42 43.11
CA ASN A 524 8.54 -22.00 43.41
C ASN A 524 7.22 -21.19 43.41
N PHE A 525 6.11 -21.82 43.79
CA PHE A 525 4.84 -21.14 44.05
C PHE A 525 4.68 -20.84 45.54
N SER A 526 4.45 -19.57 45.86
CA SER A 526 4.25 -19.07 47.23
C SER A 526 2.80 -19.19 47.69
N ALA A 527 1.85 -19.22 46.76
CA ALA A 527 0.42 -19.37 47.03
C ALA A 527 -0.25 -20.29 45.99
N ILE A 528 -1.22 -21.10 46.45
CA ILE A 528 -2.10 -21.88 45.59
C ILE A 528 -3.54 -21.48 45.92
N GLN A 529 -4.30 -21.07 44.92
CA GLN A 529 -5.70 -20.70 45.01
C GLN A 529 -6.53 -21.66 44.18
N ILE A 530 -7.52 -22.30 44.80
CA ILE A 530 -8.43 -23.22 44.12
C ILE A 530 -9.82 -22.60 44.19
N LYS A 531 -10.41 -22.31 43.02
CA LYS A 531 -11.74 -21.70 42.88
C LYS A 531 -12.71 -22.76 42.36
N ASP A 532 -13.64 -23.15 43.24
CA ASP A 532 -14.76 -24.06 42.94
C ASP A 532 -15.85 -23.41 42.05
#